data_AF-A0A955VQI4-F1
#
_entry.id   AF-A0A955VQI4-F1
#
_cell.length_a   1.000
_cell.length_b   1.000
_cell.length_c   1.000
_cell.angle_alpha   90.00
_cell.angle_beta   90.00
_cell.angle_gamma   90.00
#
_symmetry.space_group_name_H-M   'P 1'
#
loop_
_entity.id
_entity.type
_entity.pdbx_description
1 polymer ?
#
loop_
_entity_poly.entity_id
_entity_poly.type
_entity_poly.pdbx_seq_one_letter_code
_entity_poly.pdbx_strand_id
1 'polypeptide(L)'
;MSRARRRLSTLALVAPTLLAAAAGHAQSPCFDPEAVPPWQAQTVGVDSFGASRPEGPPDGAEVAVCVESAGFTPLRDDFQGLFQGADHTFEVEATLDELDPGAEAGLVLSRDPRRPEAAMLRVIAQRDLDGDVTVRAAFRAMEGGPASALDSEAVPVELPVTLRLWRASGVAHTAIVTENGLEPVLAVPVDGTDLEPKGSAGLAAASAVAAAL
;
A
#
# COMPACT_ATOMS: atom_id res chain seq x y z
N MET A 1 17.73 24.68 -79.59
CA MET A 1 17.74 23.27 -80.03
C MET A 1 18.71 22.48 -79.15
N SER A 2 18.38 21.22 -78.88
CA SER A 2 19.17 20.19 -78.19
C SER A 2 19.11 20.12 -76.66
N ARG A 3 18.69 18.93 -76.22
CA ARG A 3 18.46 18.43 -74.86
C ARG A 3 19.78 17.92 -74.27
N ALA A 4 19.95 18.01 -72.95
CA ALA A 4 20.77 17.05 -72.21
C ALA A 4 20.24 16.86 -70.78
N ARG A 5 19.50 15.76 -70.59
CA ARG A 5 19.12 15.18 -69.30
C ARG A 5 20.33 14.52 -68.66
N ARG A 6 20.63 14.78 -67.38
CA ARG A 6 21.33 13.85 -66.46
C ARG A 6 20.80 14.08 -65.04
N ARG A 7 19.78 13.30 -64.67
CA ARG A 7 19.81 12.16 -63.73
C ARG A 7 19.91 12.61 -62.26
N LEU A 8 18.72 12.61 -61.63
CA LEU A 8 18.52 12.53 -60.19
C LEU A 8 19.24 11.30 -59.63
N SER A 9 20.00 11.50 -58.57
CA SER A 9 20.36 10.45 -57.61
C SER A 9 19.85 10.89 -56.26
N THR A 10 18.59 10.55 -55.97
CA THR A 10 17.97 10.71 -54.66
C THR A 10 18.59 9.64 -53.75
N LEU A 11 19.52 10.03 -52.88
CA LEU A 11 19.92 9.19 -51.74
C LEU A 11 18.75 9.18 -50.75
N ALA A 12 17.99 8.09 -50.73
CA ALA A 12 17.06 7.80 -49.66
C ALA A 12 17.87 7.41 -48.41
N LEU A 13 18.02 8.35 -47.47
CA LEU A 13 18.52 8.07 -46.14
C LEU A 13 17.40 7.33 -45.39
N VAL A 14 17.45 6.00 -45.37
CA VAL A 14 16.61 5.19 -44.49
C VAL A 14 17.24 5.25 -43.10
N ALA A 15 16.73 6.16 -42.28
CA ALA A 15 17.04 6.16 -40.85
C ALA A 15 16.33 4.96 -40.22
N PRO A 16 17.05 3.99 -39.61
CA PRO A 16 16.39 3.00 -38.77
C PRO A 16 15.97 3.71 -37.49
N THR A 17 14.67 3.96 -37.34
CA THR A 17 14.07 4.21 -36.03
C THR A 17 14.30 2.97 -35.19
N LEU A 18 15.34 3.00 -34.37
CA LEU A 18 15.50 2.14 -33.21
C LEU A 18 14.30 2.44 -32.28
N LEU A 19 13.20 1.71 -32.48
CA LEU A 19 12.25 1.46 -31.40
C LEU A 19 13.01 0.63 -30.38
N ALA A 20 13.64 1.30 -29.42
CA ALA A 20 13.92 0.70 -28.13
C ALA A 20 12.55 0.40 -27.53
N ALA A 21 12.03 -0.80 -27.78
CA ALA A 21 11.04 -1.38 -26.91
C ALA A 21 11.70 -1.47 -25.54
N ALA A 22 11.38 -0.53 -24.67
CA ALA A 22 11.51 -0.75 -23.24
C ALA A 22 10.59 -1.93 -22.93
N ALA A 23 11.13 -3.14 -23.05
CA ALA A 23 10.58 -4.30 -22.40
C ALA A 23 10.71 -3.99 -20.91
N GLY A 24 9.69 -3.32 -20.36
CA GLY A 24 9.43 -3.38 -18.93
C GLY A 24 9.46 -4.86 -18.59
N HIS A 25 10.47 -5.26 -17.83
CA HIS A 25 10.53 -6.63 -17.34
C HIS A 25 9.28 -6.78 -16.50
N ALA A 26 8.30 -7.54 -17.00
CA ALA A 26 7.17 -7.96 -16.20
C ALA A 26 7.76 -8.88 -15.12
N GLN A 27 8.17 -8.29 -14.00
CA GLN A 27 8.64 -9.03 -12.84
C GLN A 27 7.44 -9.83 -12.34
N SER A 28 7.60 -11.16 -12.31
CA SER A 28 6.60 -12.04 -11.71
C SER A 28 6.61 -11.79 -10.20
N PRO A 29 5.43 -11.80 -9.55
CA PRO A 29 5.39 -11.69 -8.10
C PRO A 29 6.22 -12.80 -7.44
N CYS A 30 6.69 -12.54 -6.23
CA CYS A 30 7.58 -13.41 -5.46
C CYS A 30 7.02 -14.84 -5.27
N PHE A 31 5.69 -14.98 -5.33
CA PHE A 31 4.96 -16.24 -5.39
C PHE A 31 3.59 -16.02 -6.05
N ASP A 32 2.93 -17.13 -6.39
CA ASP A 32 1.57 -17.09 -6.94
C ASP A 32 0.59 -16.53 -5.88
N PRO A 33 -0.17 -15.47 -6.19
CA PRO A 33 -1.10 -14.87 -5.23
C PRO A 33 -2.32 -15.77 -5.03
N GLU A 34 -2.74 -15.92 -3.77
CA GLU A 34 -3.92 -16.69 -3.36
C GLU A 34 -4.92 -15.79 -2.63
N ALA A 35 -6.19 -16.16 -2.64
CA ALA A 35 -7.21 -15.44 -1.89
C ALA A 35 -6.97 -15.62 -0.38
N VAL A 36 -7.10 -14.53 0.39
CA VAL A 36 -6.85 -14.52 1.83
C VAL A 36 -8.11 -14.13 2.63
N PRO A 37 -9.25 -14.84 2.53
CA PRO A 37 -10.45 -14.47 3.32
C PRO A 37 -10.15 -14.43 4.83
N PRO A 38 -10.73 -13.48 5.60
CA PRO A 38 -11.67 -12.42 5.19
C PRO A 38 -11.01 -11.17 4.59
N TRP A 39 -9.70 -11.17 4.39
CA TRP A 39 -8.90 -10.06 3.89
C TRP A 39 -8.94 -9.98 2.36
N GLN A 40 -8.92 -8.75 1.87
CA GLN A 40 -8.70 -8.43 0.46
C GLN A 40 -7.23 -8.10 0.27
N ALA A 41 -6.47 -8.97 -0.37
CA ALA A 41 -5.10 -8.69 -0.76
C ALA A 41 -5.09 -7.77 -1.99
N GLN A 42 -4.33 -6.68 -1.95
CA GLN A 42 -4.25 -5.72 -3.05
C GLN A 42 -2.87 -5.07 -3.14
N THR A 43 -2.39 -4.94 -4.37
CA THR A 43 -1.23 -4.11 -4.73
C THR A 43 -1.68 -2.67 -4.93
N VAL A 44 -0.96 -1.73 -4.34
CA VAL A 44 -1.16 -0.28 -4.47
C VAL A 44 0.09 0.32 -5.11
N GLY A 45 -0.10 1.21 -6.08
CA GLY A 45 0.98 1.74 -6.92
C GLY A 45 0.98 1.14 -8.33
N VAL A 46 1.80 1.70 -9.23
CA VAL A 46 1.84 1.31 -10.65
C VAL A 46 3.07 0.48 -11.04
N ASP A 47 4.13 0.49 -10.21
CA ASP A 47 5.35 -0.31 -10.42
C ASP A 47 5.65 -1.23 -9.22
N SER A 48 4.69 -1.42 -8.31
CA SER A 48 4.77 -2.41 -7.24
C SER A 48 4.43 -3.79 -7.76
N PHE A 49 5.22 -4.78 -7.39
CA PHE A 49 4.90 -6.19 -7.56
C PHE A 49 4.78 -6.81 -6.18
N GLY A 50 3.63 -7.39 -5.88
CA GLY A 50 3.40 -8.03 -4.59
C GLY A 50 2.49 -9.23 -4.70
N ALA A 51 2.57 -10.10 -3.70
CA ALA A 51 1.69 -11.24 -3.59
C ALA A 51 1.32 -11.47 -2.13
N SER A 52 0.19 -12.13 -1.93
CA SER A 52 -0.22 -12.61 -0.63
C SER A 52 -0.81 -14.01 -0.75
N ARG A 53 -0.54 -14.87 0.22
CA ARG A 53 -1.14 -16.22 0.31
C ARG A 53 -1.26 -16.64 1.77
N PRO A 54 -2.26 -17.45 2.14
CA PRO A 54 -2.31 -18.03 3.47
C PRO A 54 -1.12 -18.98 3.66
N GLU A 55 -0.48 -18.91 4.83
CA GLU A 55 0.50 -19.88 5.29
C GLU A 55 -0.18 -20.71 6.40
N GLY A 56 -0.33 -22.01 6.22
CA GLY A 56 -0.93 -22.89 7.24
C GLY A 56 -2.37 -23.36 6.98
N PRO A 57 -3.03 -23.98 7.98
CA PRO A 57 -4.39 -24.51 7.83
C PRO A 57 -5.42 -23.39 7.56
N PRO A 58 -6.58 -23.67 6.96
CA PRO A 58 -7.60 -22.67 6.61
C PRO A 58 -8.18 -21.89 7.80
N ASP A 59 -7.86 -22.31 9.02
CA ASP A 59 -8.27 -21.68 10.28
C ASP A 59 -7.12 -20.86 10.93
N GLY A 60 -5.94 -20.85 10.31
CA GLY A 60 -4.74 -20.11 10.72
C GLY A 60 -4.66 -18.76 10.02
N ALA A 61 -4.46 -17.70 10.81
CA ALA A 61 -4.42 -16.31 10.35
C ALA A 61 -3.05 -15.88 9.78
N GLU A 62 -2.14 -16.82 9.55
CA GLU A 62 -0.81 -16.56 9.01
C GLU A 62 -0.91 -16.34 7.50
N VAL A 63 -0.36 -15.22 7.03
CA VAL A 63 -0.43 -14.83 5.63
C VAL A 63 0.96 -14.37 5.22
N ALA A 64 1.56 -15.06 4.25
CA ALA A 64 2.74 -14.55 3.59
C ALA A 64 2.35 -13.35 2.74
N VAL A 65 3.04 -12.24 2.92
CA VAL A 65 2.93 -11.04 2.07
C VAL A 65 4.33 -10.73 1.57
N CYS A 66 4.46 -10.57 0.26
CA CYS A 66 5.69 -10.09 -0.35
C CYS A 66 5.42 -8.83 -1.14
N VAL A 67 6.39 -7.93 -1.12
CA VAL A 67 6.36 -6.67 -1.85
C VAL A 67 7.75 -6.34 -2.38
N GLU A 68 7.86 -6.21 -3.69
CA GLU A 68 8.96 -5.52 -4.35
C GLU A 68 8.47 -4.10 -4.63
N SER A 69 8.85 -3.15 -3.76
CA SER A 69 8.44 -1.75 -3.90
C SER A 69 9.43 -0.78 -3.28
N ALA A 70 9.33 0.49 -3.67
CA ALA A 70 10.02 1.60 -3.02
C ALA A 70 9.34 2.05 -1.69
N GLY A 71 8.27 1.38 -1.27
CA GLY A 71 7.49 1.76 -0.10
C GLY A 71 6.65 3.02 -0.30
N PHE A 72 6.32 3.68 0.82
CA PHE A 72 5.54 4.92 0.79
C PHE A 72 6.45 6.15 0.77
N THR A 73 6.32 6.98 -0.25
CA THR A 73 7.10 8.22 -0.41
C THR A 73 6.18 9.45 -0.46
N PRO A 74 6.69 10.67 -0.20
CA PRO A 74 5.89 11.89 -0.31
C PRO A 74 5.25 12.12 -1.69
N LEU A 75 5.74 11.45 -2.74
CA LEU A 75 5.31 11.64 -4.12
C LEU A 75 4.60 10.41 -4.70
N ARG A 76 4.68 9.26 -4.03
CA ARG A 76 4.27 7.97 -4.59
C ARG A 76 4.20 6.89 -3.52
N ASP A 77 3.14 6.10 -3.56
CA ASP A 77 2.95 4.94 -2.70
C ASP A 77 2.96 3.68 -3.57
N ASP A 78 3.93 2.79 -3.33
CA ASP A 78 4.01 1.47 -3.94
C ASP A 78 4.10 0.43 -2.81
N PHE A 79 3.08 -0.42 -2.63
CA PHE A 79 3.08 -1.47 -1.59
C PHE A 79 2.09 -2.62 -1.87
N GLN A 80 2.24 -3.75 -1.15
CA GLN A 80 1.24 -4.82 -1.07
C GLN A 80 0.58 -4.77 0.31
N GLY A 81 -0.77 -4.74 0.34
CA GLY A 81 -1.53 -4.65 1.59
C GLY A 81 -2.62 -5.71 1.69
N LEU A 82 -2.94 -6.11 2.92
CA LEU A 82 -4.14 -6.85 3.27
C LEU A 82 -5.16 -5.87 3.85
N PHE A 83 -6.35 -5.85 3.26
CA PHE A 83 -7.40 -4.88 3.59
C PHE A 83 -8.64 -5.59 4.13
N GLN A 84 -9.28 -4.99 5.14
CA GLN A 84 -10.62 -5.38 5.59
C GLN A 84 -11.52 -4.14 5.60
N GLY A 85 -12.79 -4.31 5.21
CA GLY A 85 -13.76 -3.21 5.11
C GLY A 85 -13.94 -2.47 6.45
N ALA A 86 -14.08 -1.14 6.37
CA ALA A 86 -14.01 -0.21 7.51
C ALA A 86 -15.37 0.28 8.06
N ASP A 87 -16.46 -0.45 7.82
CA ASP A 87 -17.84 -0.02 8.10
C ASP A 87 -18.35 -0.33 9.52
N HIS A 88 -17.54 -0.99 10.37
CA HIS A 88 -17.89 -1.35 11.74
C HIS A 88 -16.72 -1.15 12.72
N THR A 89 -16.96 -1.37 14.02
CA THR A 89 -15.89 -1.62 15.00
C THR A 89 -15.03 -2.74 14.47
N PHE A 90 -13.73 -2.53 14.37
CA PHE A 90 -12.82 -3.51 13.81
C PHE A 90 -11.57 -3.62 14.70
N GLU A 91 -10.93 -4.77 14.65
CA GLU A 91 -9.70 -5.08 15.34
C GLU A 91 -8.89 -6.03 14.47
N VAL A 92 -7.66 -5.64 14.20
CA VAL A 92 -6.72 -6.39 13.37
C VAL A 92 -5.40 -6.47 14.10
N GLU A 93 -4.84 -7.67 14.14
CA GLU A 93 -3.47 -7.92 14.57
C GLU A 93 -2.73 -8.63 13.44
N ALA A 94 -1.47 -8.27 13.24
CA ALA A 94 -0.58 -8.95 12.31
C ALA A 94 0.82 -9.04 12.89
N THR A 95 1.44 -10.21 12.80
CA THR A 95 2.83 -10.41 13.16
C THR A 95 3.69 -10.31 11.92
N LEU A 96 4.75 -9.52 12.00
CA LEU A 96 5.80 -9.42 11.01
C LEU A 96 6.99 -10.22 11.53
N ASP A 97 7.24 -11.38 10.92
CA ASP A 97 8.33 -12.27 11.34
C ASP A 97 9.66 -11.89 10.69
N GLU A 98 9.62 -11.47 9.42
CA GLU A 98 10.79 -11.13 8.63
C GLU A 98 10.52 -9.87 7.78
N LEU A 99 11.57 -9.09 7.56
CA LEU A 99 11.54 -7.90 6.71
C LEU A 99 12.90 -7.76 6.02
N ASP A 100 12.91 -7.61 4.70
CA ASP A 100 14.16 -7.40 3.95
C ASP A 100 14.77 -6.02 4.25
N PRO A 101 16.10 -5.85 4.13
CA PRO A 101 16.73 -4.54 4.28
C PRO A 101 16.13 -3.49 3.31
N GLY A 102 15.69 -2.36 3.86
CA GLY A 102 15.01 -1.30 3.11
C GLY A 102 13.51 -1.53 2.86
N ALA A 103 12.95 -2.65 3.34
CA ALA A 103 11.52 -2.94 3.17
C ALA A 103 10.65 -2.32 4.27
N GLU A 104 9.36 -2.19 3.95
CA GLU A 104 8.31 -1.67 4.82
C GLU A 104 7.10 -2.62 4.79
N ALA A 105 6.52 -2.91 5.94
CA ALA A 105 5.30 -3.72 6.05
C ALA A 105 4.47 -3.32 7.27
N GLY A 106 3.15 -3.54 7.21
CA GLY A 106 2.29 -3.34 8.37
C GLY A 106 0.81 -3.23 8.05
N LEU A 107 0.06 -2.57 8.93
CA LEU A 107 -1.39 -2.48 8.88
C LEU A 107 -1.85 -1.12 8.38
N VAL A 108 -2.82 -1.12 7.46
CA VAL A 108 -3.42 0.10 6.90
C VAL A 108 -4.94 0.02 6.95
N LEU A 109 -5.55 0.98 7.62
CA LEU A 109 -6.95 1.35 7.45
C LEU A 109 -7.00 2.44 6.38
N SER A 110 -7.69 2.20 5.26
CA SER A 110 -7.90 3.20 4.21
C SER A 110 -9.37 3.30 3.83
N ARG A 111 -9.83 4.51 3.48
CA ARG A 111 -11.16 4.73 2.92
C ARG A 111 -11.29 4.16 1.51
N ASP A 112 -10.23 4.26 0.71
CA ASP A 112 -10.14 3.68 -0.62
C ASP A 112 -8.69 3.19 -0.85
N PRO A 113 -8.43 1.88 -0.80
CA PRO A 113 -7.08 1.34 -0.97
C PRO A 113 -6.52 1.55 -2.39
N ARG A 114 -7.34 1.94 -3.37
CA ARG A 114 -6.89 2.21 -4.74
C ARG A 114 -6.36 3.63 -4.92
N ARG A 115 -6.58 4.52 -3.94
CA ARG A 115 -6.25 5.94 -4.05
C ARG A 115 -5.23 6.33 -2.98
N PRO A 116 -3.98 6.64 -3.34
CA PRO A 116 -2.94 7.01 -2.37
C PRO A 116 -3.28 8.26 -1.55
N GLU A 117 -4.12 9.14 -2.10
CA GLU A 117 -4.62 10.34 -1.45
C GLU A 117 -5.79 10.10 -0.49
N ALA A 118 -6.33 8.87 -0.42
CA ALA A 118 -7.45 8.55 0.45
C ALA A 118 -7.11 8.78 1.93
N ALA A 119 -8.13 9.10 2.71
CA ALA A 119 -7.99 9.13 4.15
C ALA A 119 -7.55 7.76 4.66
N MET A 120 -6.55 7.76 5.55
CA MET A 120 -5.89 6.54 6.01
C MET A 120 -5.34 6.66 7.43
N LEU A 121 -5.22 5.53 8.11
CA LEU A 121 -4.42 5.35 9.31
C LEU A 121 -3.54 4.12 9.07
N ARG A 122 -2.24 4.24 9.30
CA ARG A 122 -1.31 3.12 9.15
C ARG A 122 -0.40 2.96 10.35
N VAL A 123 0.07 1.75 10.57
CA VAL A 123 1.20 1.40 11.45
C VAL A 123 2.10 0.45 10.67
N ILE A 124 3.36 0.85 10.49
CA ILE A 124 4.31 0.20 9.59
C ILE A 124 5.59 -0.05 10.36
N ALA A 125 6.12 -1.27 10.27
CA ALA A 125 7.50 -1.57 10.57
C ALA A 125 8.35 -1.32 9.31
N GLN A 126 9.49 -0.67 9.50
CA GLN A 126 10.47 -0.38 8.46
C GLN A 126 11.81 -0.95 8.91
N ARG A 127 12.49 -1.69 8.04
CA ARG A 127 13.87 -2.11 8.24
C ARG A 127 14.78 -1.21 7.41
N ASP A 128 15.74 -0.55 8.04
CA ASP A 128 16.73 0.23 7.29
C ASP A 128 17.78 -0.69 6.62
N LEU A 129 18.75 -0.07 5.94
CA LEU A 129 19.81 -0.81 5.25
C LEU A 129 20.85 -1.40 6.20
N ASP A 130 20.96 -0.86 7.43
CA ASP A 130 21.86 -1.35 8.48
C ASP A 130 21.23 -2.53 9.25
N GLY A 131 19.92 -2.72 9.07
CA GLY A 131 19.15 -3.84 9.56
C GLY A 131 18.29 -3.53 10.77
N ASP A 132 18.31 -2.29 11.27
CA ASP A 132 17.51 -1.83 12.40
C ASP A 132 16.04 -1.71 11.98
N VAL A 133 15.14 -2.16 12.86
CA VAL A 133 13.70 -2.13 12.61
C VAL A 133 13.03 -1.09 13.50
N THR A 134 12.21 -0.24 12.89
CA THR A 134 11.42 0.76 13.61
C THR A 134 9.95 0.69 13.22
N VAL A 135 9.06 0.95 14.17
CA VAL A 135 7.61 1.05 13.94
C VAL A 135 7.18 2.51 13.98
N ARG A 136 6.37 2.91 13.01
CA ARG A 136 5.82 4.26 12.88
C ARG A 136 4.36 4.20 12.46
N ALA A 137 3.58 5.18 12.87
CA ALA A 137 2.22 5.38 12.42
C ALA A 137 2.04 6.70 11.67
N ALA A 138 1.05 6.76 10.79
CA ALA A 138 0.69 8.00 10.10
C ALA A 138 -0.81 8.05 9.88
N PHE A 139 -1.34 9.28 9.80
CA PHE A 139 -2.77 9.51 9.68
C PHE A 139 -3.09 10.61 8.66
N ARG A 140 -4.02 10.34 7.75
CA ARG A 140 -4.63 11.31 6.85
C ARG A 140 -6.12 11.35 7.12
N ALA A 141 -6.61 12.46 7.66
CA ALA A 141 -8.01 12.60 8.08
C ALA A 141 -9.00 12.73 6.90
N MET A 142 -8.59 13.40 5.83
CA MET A 142 -9.45 13.72 4.69
C MET A 142 -8.73 13.37 3.39
N GLU A 143 -9.49 12.92 2.39
CA GLU A 143 -8.96 12.68 1.06
C GLU A 143 -8.27 13.95 0.50
N GLY A 144 -7.05 13.80 -0.01
CA GLY A 144 -6.23 14.90 -0.53
C GLY A 144 -5.72 15.90 0.52
N GLY A 145 -6.16 15.80 1.78
CA GLY A 145 -5.59 16.57 2.89
C GLY A 145 -4.18 16.11 3.24
N PRO A 146 -3.38 16.85 4.01
CA PRO A 146 -2.03 16.41 4.37
C PRO A 146 -2.10 15.10 5.18
N ALA A 147 -1.17 14.19 4.92
CA ALA A 147 -0.88 13.15 5.90
C ALA A 147 -0.28 13.86 7.11
N SER A 148 -1.03 13.91 8.19
CA SER A 148 -0.46 14.31 9.46
C SER A 148 0.55 13.22 9.84
N ALA A 149 1.83 13.59 9.80
CA ALA A 149 2.76 13.12 10.82
C ALA A 149 2.27 13.74 12.13
N LEU A 150 1.17 13.23 12.70
CA LEU A 150 1.05 13.31 14.14
C LEU A 150 2.24 12.47 14.60
N ASP A 151 3.26 13.15 15.11
CA ASP A 151 4.60 12.68 15.47
C ASP A 151 4.57 11.32 16.20
N SER A 152 4.32 10.22 15.49
CA SER A 152 4.66 8.92 16.03
C SER A 152 6.17 8.88 15.95
N GLU A 153 6.80 9.07 17.10
CA GLU A 153 8.20 8.77 17.28
C GLU A 153 8.45 7.37 16.74
N ALA A 154 9.55 7.20 15.99
CA ALA A 154 9.91 5.89 15.49
C ALA A 154 10.28 5.02 16.69
N VAL A 155 9.53 3.94 16.90
CA VAL A 155 9.75 3.02 18.02
C VAL A 155 10.68 1.92 17.55
N PRO A 156 11.91 1.80 18.09
CA PRO A 156 12.80 0.69 17.74
C PRO A 156 12.21 -0.62 18.24
N VAL A 157 12.23 -1.65 17.40
CA VAL A 157 11.69 -2.99 17.72
C VAL A 157 12.62 -4.08 17.19
N GLU A 158 12.46 -5.29 17.71
CA GLU A 158 13.03 -6.50 17.13
C GLU A 158 11.94 -7.29 16.41
N LEU A 159 12.32 -8.06 15.39
CA LEU A 159 11.43 -9.04 14.76
C LEU A 159 11.53 -10.38 15.52
N PRO A 160 10.42 -11.14 15.64
CA PRO A 160 9.08 -10.84 15.14
C PRO A 160 8.41 -9.71 15.94
N VAL A 161 7.63 -8.85 15.26
CA VAL A 161 6.84 -7.78 15.89
C VAL A 161 5.37 -7.93 15.54
N THR A 162 4.51 -7.90 16.55
CA THR A 162 3.05 -7.92 16.35
C THR A 162 2.51 -6.49 16.39
N LEU A 163 1.89 -6.07 15.29
CA LEU A 163 1.21 -4.78 15.16
C LEU A 163 -0.28 -4.97 15.35
N ARG A 164 -0.93 -3.98 15.98
CA ARG A 164 -2.37 -3.96 16.18
C ARG A 164 -2.96 -2.66 15.65
N LEU A 165 -4.08 -2.77 14.95
CA LEU A 165 -4.90 -1.66 14.48
C LEU A 165 -6.36 -1.91 14.83
N TRP A 166 -6.99 -1.01 15.59
CA TRP A 166 -8.39 -1.18 15.99
C TRP A 166 -9.13 0.14 16.06
N ARG A 167 -10.46 0.06 16.02
CA ARG A 167 -11.35 1.21 16.25
C ARG A 167 -12.23 0.92 17.46
N ALA A 168 -12.25 1.86 18.41
CA ALA A 168 -13.14 1.81 19.55
C ALA A 168 -13.68 3.22 19.86
N SER A 169 -14.99 3.33 20.07
CA SER A 169 -15.63 4.56 20.57
C SER A 169 -15.27 5.85 19.79
N GLY A 170 -15.27 5.78 18.44
CA GLY A 170 -14.96 6.95 17.59
C GLY A 170 -13.46 7.26 17.47
N VAL A 171 -12.58 6.42 18.02
CA VAL A 171 -11.12 6.57 17.95
C VAL A 171 -10.53 5.37 17.22
N ALA A 172 -9.61 5.63 16.30
CA ALA A 172 -8.78 4.60 15.68
C ALA A 172 -7.39 4.60 16.31
N HIS A 173 -6.89 3.41 16.61
CA HIS A 173 -5.70 3.18 17.42
C HIS A 173 -4.74 2.25 16.70
N THR A 174 -3.45 2.51 16.89
CA THR A 174 -2.34 1.66 16.47
C THR A 174 -1.46 1.35 17.69
N ALA A 175 -0.96 0.13 17.78
CA ALA A 175 -0.05 -0.29 18.85
C ALA A 175 0.90 -1.40 18.39
N ILE A 176 1.97 -1.57 19.15
CA ILE A 176 2.76 -2.79 19.18
C ILE A 176 2.20 -3.68 20.29
N VAL A 177 2.03 -4.96 20.01
CA VAL A 177 1.65 -5.97 21.02
C VAL A 177 2.93 -6.52 21.64
N THR A 178 3.06 -6.39 22.95
CA THR A 178 4.22 -6.84 23.73
C THR A 178 3.76 -7.85 24.79
N GLU A 179 4.70 -8.57 25.39
CA GLU A 179 4.41 -9.45 26.54
C GLU A 179 3.77 -8.71 27.73
N ASN A 180 4.01 -7.39 27.84
CA ASN A 180 3.49 -6.54 28.91
C ASN A 180 2.16 -5.86 28.55
N GLY A 181 1.59 -6.15 27.37
CA GLY A 181 0.37 -5.53 26.85
C GLY A 181 0.63 -4.67 25.61
N LEU A 182 -0.24 -3.67 25.39
CA LEU A 182 -0.19 -2.81 24.21
C LEU A 182 0.70 -1.59 24.46
N GLU A 183 1.68 -1.38 23.59
CA GLU A 183 2.46 -0.15 23.50
C GLU A 183 1.85 0.76 22.42
N PRO A 184 1.14 1.84 22.78
CA PRO A 184 0.44 2.67 21.80
C PRO A 184 1.41 3.44 20.91
N VAL A 185 1.22 3.35 19.59
CA VAL A 185 2.01 4.12 18.61
C VAL A 185 1.29 5.41 18.23
N LEU A 186 -0.02 5.34 17.97
CA LEU A 186 -0.85 6.49 17.63
C LEU A 186 -2.34 6.20 17.92
N ALA A 187 -3.05 7.19 18.44
CA ALA A 187 -4.51 7.17 18.61
C ALA A 187 -5.12 8.46 18.06
N VAL A 188 -6.13 8.33 17.20
CA VAL A 188 -6.73 9.45 16.47
C VAL A 188 -8.26 9.39 16.52
N PRO A 189 -8.94 10.46 16.97
CA PRO A 189 -10.38 10.59 16.77
C PRO A 189 -10.70 10.56 15.26
N VAL A 190 -11.68 9.76 14.87
CA VAL A 190 -12.12 9.63 13.47
C VAL A 190 -13.48 10.28 13.20
N ASP A 191 -14.14 10.81 14.22
CA ASP A 191 -15.39 11.56 14.06
C ASP A 191 -15.15 12.82 13.21
N GLY A 192 -15.98 13.03 12.17
CA GLY A 192 -15.82 14.14 11.24
C GLY A 192 -14.68 13.97 10.23
N THR A 193 -14.10 12.78 10.14
CA THR A 193 -13.07 12.42 9.15
C THR A 193 -13.63 11.52 8.07
N ASP A 194 -12.95 11.37 6.93
CA ASP A 194 -13.36 10.43 5.89
C ASP A 194 -13.19 8.96 6.29
N LEU A 195 -12.55 8.72 7.43
CA LEU A 195 -12.46 7.41 8.08
C LEU A 195 -13.62 7.14 9.03
N GLU A 196 -14.51 8.09 9.30
CA GLU A 196 -15.69 7.88 10.13
C GLU A 196 -16.52 6.69 9.58
N PRO A 197 -17.00 5.76 10.43
CA PRO A 197 -17.87 4.68 9.98
C PRO A 197 -19.15 5.25 9.37
N LYS A 198 -19.25 5.24 8.04
CA LYS A 198 -20.50 5.59 7.36
C LYS A 198 -21.40 4.36 7.41
N GLY A 199 -22.53 4.46 8.11
CA GLY A 199 -23.56 3.42 8.08
C GLY A 199 -24.00 3.07 6.65
N SER A 200 -24.73 1.98 6.47
CA SER A 200 -25.10 1.39 5.17
C SER A 200 -25.66 2.36 4.10
N ALA A 201 -26.22 3.50 4.50
CA ALA A 201 -26.66 4.57 3.60
C ALA A 201 -25.50 5.32 2.89
N GLY A 202 -24.32 5.42 3.49
CA GLY A 202 -23.17 6.13 2.90
C GLY A 202 -22.44 5.33 1.81
N LEU A 203 -22.51 4.00 1.85
CA LEU A 203 -22.00 3.11 0.80
C LEU A 203 -22.84 3.18 -0.48
N ALA A 204 -24.17 3.31 -0.35
CA ALA A 204 -25.07 3.48 -1.49
C ALA A 204 -24.82 4.80 -2.24
N ALA A 205 -24.50 5.88 -1.51
CA ALA A 205 -24.17 7.17 -2.11
C ALA A 205 -22.81 7.16 -2.84
N ALA A 206 -21.80 6.47 -2.30
CA ALA A 206 -20.49 6.36 -2.95
C ALA A 206 -20.54 5.49 -4.23
N SER A 207 -21.33 4.40 -4.20
CA SER A 207 -21.49 3.52 -5.37
C SER A 207 -22.31 4.18 -6.49
N ALA A 208 -23.29 5.03 -6.14
CA ALA A 208 -24.06 5.80 -7.13
C ALA A 208 -23.23 6.88 -7.86
N VAL A 209 -22.17 7.42 -7.22
CA VAL A 209 -21.26 8.38 -7.86
C VAL A 209 -20.27 7.67 -8.79
N ALA A 210 -19.78 6.47 -8.43
CA ALA A 210 -18.89 5.68 -9.28
C ALA A 210 -19.58 5.09 -10.52
N ALA A 211 -20.91 4.91 -10.49
CA ALA A 211 -21.70 4.45 -11.64
C ALA A 211 -22.18 5.60 -12.56
N ALA A 212 -21.87 6.85 -12.22
CA ALA A 212 -22.30 8.05 -12.95
C ALA A 212 -21.16 8.79 -13.69
N LEU A 213 -19.95 8.22 -13.72
CA LEU A 213 -18.79 8.67 -14.50
C LEU A 213 -18.43 7.63 -15.56
#